data_AF-A0A133Q9G1-F1
#
_entry.id   AF-A0A133Q9G1-F1
#
_cell.length_a   1.000
_cell.length_b   1.000
_cell.length_c   1.000
_cell.angle_alpha   90.00
_cell.angle_beta   90.00
_cell.angle_gamma   90.00
#
_symmetry.space_group_name_H-M   'P 1'
#
loop_
_entity.id
_entity.type
_entity.pdbx_description
1 polymer ?
#
loop_
_entity_poly.entity_id
_entity_poly.type
_entity_poly.pdbx_seq_one_letter_code
_entity_poly.pdbx_strand_id
1 'polypeptide(L)'
;MKKIIGIVIVAFALAACKPSNAPKYPAGADGITRMRLDSARYFMDRHNTRRAMIQLKAAEKHLPEVNEDSLKFVTYLSIAQINAQNGAYKMALTYYLGAEKHANDVKRSHRLADVFLGKAAVYNQMGMSDSASLWVKKAEKFRPRIRKDQERYIEALKKRIQNKQILAVSSDKDVEIVQIQNRYETTLAQRDALEQRLYFSYAIIALLLLTAGIIVWFRYRMRQQLGRFRLRLREIEQNIQGVLLQKNATIEEMKARIDDGMAEIEQLKGNIHGNAENMKTPESIEQIKLGINTLYTISKGGNLSQMGKKEQQALMAVMGNIDYDLACMLNHPRYALTPKETFYCIMEHNGKTEEQKAEAFCCSNQAIRSIKSRLSKKMDIGMLRFNTNH
;
A
#
# COMPACT_ATOMS: atom_id res chain seq x y z
N MET A 1 6.38 -45.33 36.08
CA MET A 1 7.35 -44.84 37.07
C MET A 1 8.35 -43.80 36.52
N LYS A 2 9.02 -44.01 35.36
CA LYS A 2 10.02 -43.05 34.82
C LYS A 2 9.48 -41.62 34.53
N LYS A 3 8.21 -41.47 34.12
CA LYS A 3 7.58 -40.15 33.90
C LYS A 3 7.27 -39.38 35.19
N ILE A 4 7.03 -40.08 36.30
CA ILE A 4 6.71 -39.47 37.60
C ILE A 4 7.99 -38.93 38.26
N ILE A 5 9.10 -39.65 38.11
CA ILE A 5 10.42 -39.22 38.63
C ILE A 5 10.90 -37.94 37.93
N GLY A 6 10.66 -37.79 36.63
CA GLY A 6 11.00 -36.56 35.88
C GLY A 6 10.25 -35.32 36.35
N ILE A 7 8.96 -35.47 36.71
CA ILE A 7 8.12 -34.35 37.19
C ILE A 7 8.58 -33.91 38.59
N VAL A 8 8.95 -34.86 39.45
CA VAL A 8 9.42 -34.56 40.81
C VAL A 8 10.77 -33.82 40.79
N ILE A 9 11.69 -34.17 39.88
CA ILE A 9 12.99 -33.49 39.76
C ILE A 9 12.82 -32.04 39.26
N VAL A 10 11.89 -31.79 38.32
CA VAL A 10 11.58 -30.42 37.86
C VAL A 10 10.89 -29.60 38.95
N ALA A 11 10.01 -30.21 39.74
CA ALA A 11 9.37 -29.55 40.87
C ALA A 11 10.37 -29.18 41.99
N PHE A 12 11.35 -30.05 42.27
CA PHE A 12 12.42 -29.74 43.23
C PHE A 12 13.39 -28.66 42.72
N ALA A 13 13.68 -28.61 41.43
CA ALA A 13 14.49 -27.56 40.82
C ALA A 13 13.80 -26.18 40.87
N LEU A 14 12.47 -26.14 40.70
CA LEU A 14 11.66 -24.92 40.83
C LEU A 14 11.50 -24.48 42.30
N ALA A 15 11.43 -25.42 43.24
CA ALA A 15 11.36 -25.14 44.68
C ALA A 15 12.71 -24.71 45.30
N ALA A 16 13.83 -25.01 44.65
CA ALA A 16 15.17 -24.57 45.07
C ALA A 16 15.47 -23.09 44.74
N CYS A 17 14.65 -22.46 43.88
CA CYS A 17 14.68 -21.01 43.66
C CYS A 17 14.00 -20.29 44.84
N LYS A 18 14.72 -20.14 45.96
CA LYS A 18 14.34 -19.13 46.96
C LYS A 18 14.27 -17.78 46.26
N PRO A 19 13.15 -17.03 46.32
CA PRO A 19 13.13 -15.66 45.84
C PRO A 19 14.22 -14.91 46.61
N SER A 20 15.24 -14.43 45.90
CA SER A 20 16.24 -13.59 46.52
C SER A 20 15.52 -12.39 47.15
N ASN A 21 15.98 -11.94 48.31
CA ASN A 21 15.56 -10.69 48.93
C ASN A 21 16.05 -9.47 48.11
N ALA A 22 15.89 -9.52 46.78
CA ALA A 22 16.20 -8.40 45.92
C ALA A 22 15.19 -7.28 46.21
N PRO A 23 15.65 -6.02 46.29
CA PRO A 23 14.75 -4.89 46.45
C PRO A 23 13.71 -4.89 45.33
N LYS A 24 12.43 -4.83 45.72
CA LYS A 24 11.31 -4.77 44.77
C LYS A 24 11.18 -3.34 44.26
N TYR A 25 11.57 -3.12 43.01
CA TYR A 25 11.35 -1.85 42.33
C TYR A 25 10.01 -1.88 41.59
N PRO A 26 9.25 -0.76 41.57
CA PRO A 26 8.00 -0.70 40.81
C PRO A 26 8.27 -0.86 39.31
N ALA A 27 7.30 -1.43 38.57
CA ALA A 27 7.39 -1.46 37.12
C ALA A 27 7.21 -0.04 36.56
N GLY A 28 8.11 0.39 35.66
CA GLY A 28 8.06 1.71 35.02
C GLY A 28 9.33 2.57 35.24
N ALA A 29 9.33 3.78 34.67
CA ALA A 29 10.47 4.69 34.67
C ALA A 29 11.00 5.00 36.08
N ASP A 30 10.11 5.23 37.06
CA ASP A 30 10.48 5.50 38.45
C ASP A 30 11.27 4.35 39.08
N GLY A 31 10.80 3.10 38.90
CA GLY A 31 11.46 1.94 39.49
C GLY A 31 12.76 1.57 38.79
N ILE A 32 12.81 1.69 37.46
CA ILE A 32 14.06 1.52 36.70
C ILE A 32 15.09 2.55 37.16
N THR A 33 14.69 3.82 37.29
CA THR A 33 15.58 4.90 37.73
C THR A 33 16.11 4.66 39.15
N ARG A 34 15.25 4.24 40.09
CA ARG A 34 15.67 3.87 41.46
C ARG A 34 16.66 2.71 41.48
N MET A 35 16.37 1.64 40.73
CA MET A 35 17.28 0.49 40.60
C MET A 35 18.65 0.91 40.09
N ARG A 36 18.69 1.78 39.07
CA ARG A 36 19.93 2.30 38.50
C ARG A 36 20.69 3.19 39.48
N LEU A 37 20.00 4.02 40.26
CA LEU A 37 20.61 4.83 41.31
C LEU A 37 21.21 3.98 42.43
N ASP A 38 20.50 2.96 42.90
CA ASP A 38 21.03 2.05 43.93
C ASP A 38 22.25 1.27 43.41
N SER A 39 22.21 0.86 42.14
CA SER A 39 23.37 0.26 41.47
C SER A 39 24.53 1.24 41.34
N ALA A 40 24.26 2.51 41.00
CA ALA A 40 25.28 3.54 40.93
C ALA A 40 25.94 3.76 42.30
N ARG A 41 25.13 3.87 43.37
CA ARG A 41 25.59 4.02 44.75
C ARG A 41 26.48 2.85 45.17
N TYR A 42 26.07 1.62 44.86
CA TYR A 42 26.88 0.41 45.10
C TYR A 42 28.28 0.48 44.46
N PHE A 43 28.38 1.05 43.25
CA PHE A 43 29.66 1.25 42.58
C PHE A 43 30.45 2.44 43.13
N MET A 44 29.78 3.53 43.52
CA MET A 44 30.41 4.69 44.15
C MET A 44 31.06 4.31 45.48
N ASP A 45 30.39 3.50 46.30
CA ASP A 45 30.91 3.00 47.59
C ASP A 45 32.18 2.14 47.41
N ARG A 46 32.42 1.63 46.20
CA ARG A 46 33.64 0.88 45.82
C ARG A 46 34.61 1.70 44.98
N HIS A 47 34.44 3.02 44.95
CA HIS A 47 35.26 3.94 44.16
C HIS A 47 35.30 3.64 42.65
N ASN A 48 34.29 2.93 42.13
CA ASN A 48 34.18 2.62 40.70
C ASN A 48 33.33 3.68 39.99
N THR A 49 33.91 4.86 39.80
CA THR A 49 33.26 6.03 39.17
C THR A 49 32.78 5.74 37.76
N ARG A 50 33.53 4.92 36.99
CA ARG A 50 33.17 4.50 35.64
C ARG A 50 31.86 3.73 35.59
N ARG A 51 31.73 2.66 36.38
CA ARG A 51 30.48 1.86 36.40
C ARG A 51 29.33 2.65 37.03
N ALA A 52 29.61 3.46 38.05
CA ALA A 52 28.62 4.34 38.63
C ALA A 52 28.05 5.31 37.58
N MET A 53 28.90 5.98 36.80
CA MET A 53 28.47 6.90 35.75
C MET A 53 27.62 6.21 34.68
N ILE A 54 27.98 5.00 34.25
CA ILE A 54 27.17 4.22 33.30
C ILE A 54 25.76 3.97 33.85
N GLN A 55 25.64 3.59 35.13
CA GLN A 55 24.33 3.39 35.75
C GLN A 55 23.55 4.70 35.87
N LEU A 56 24.22 5.81 36.19
CA LEU A 56 23.58 7.12 36.28
C LEU A 56 23.10 7.65 34.92
N LYS A 57 23.87 7.46 33.84
CA LYS A 57 23.42 7.83 32.48
C LYS A 57 22.26 6.94 32.01
N ALA A 58 22.24 5.68 32.44
CA ALA A 58 21.07 4.81 32.24
C ALA A 58 19.84 5.28 33.02
N ALA A 59 20.02 5.77 34.26
CA ALA A 59 18.95 6.40 35.04
C ALA A 59 18.46 7.70 34.36
N GLU A 60 19.39 8.53 33.88
CA GLU A 60 19.10 9.81 33.24
C GLU A 60 18.16 9.67 32.03
N LYS A 61 18.35 8.61 31.22
CA LYS A 61 17.49 8.31 30.06
C LYS A 61 16.00 8.29 30.42
N HIS A 62 15.65 7.81 31.62
CA HIS A 62 14.27 7.64 32.05
C HIS A 62 13.70 8.87 32.77
N LEU A 63 14.51 9.88 33.08
CA LEU A 63 14.06 11.07 33.83
C LEU A 63 12.92 11.86 33.16
N PRO A 64 12.78 11.93 31.82
CA PRO A 64 11.62 12.60 31.21
C PRO A 64 10.28 11.99 31.64
N GLU A 65 10.25 10.68 31.88
CA GLU A 65 9.05 9.91 32.28
C GLU A 65 8.90 9.79 33.81
N VAL A 66 9.91 10.19 34.58
CA VAL A 66 9.87 10.18 36.04
C VAL A 66 8.99 11.31 36.54
N ASN A 67 8.06 11.03 37.45
CA ASN A 67 7.19 12.06 38.04
C ASN A 67 7.77 12.66 39.32
N GLU A 68 8.61 11.92 40.03
CA GLU A 68 9.14 12.35 41.31
C GLU A 68 10.34 13.31 41.16
N ASP A 69 10.15 14.60 41.43
CA ASP A 69 11.23 15.60 41.48
C ASP A 69 12.38 15.20 42.41
N SER A 70 12.04 14.48 43.47
CA SER A 70 12.99 13.94 44.42
C SER A 70 13.96 12.94 43.79
N LEU A 71 13.48 12.12 42.86
CA LEU A 71 14.29 11.17 42.13
C LEU A 71 15.13 11.86 41.04
N LYS A 72 14.55 12.86 40.35
CA LYS A 72 15.29 13.72 39.40
C LYS A 72 16.44 14.45 40.09
N PHE A 73 16.16 15.06 41.24
CA PHE A 73 17.14 15.75 42.07
C PHE A 73 18.33 14.83 42.42
N VAL A 74 18.06 13.66 42.99
CA VAL A 74 19.12 12.73 43.42
C VAL A 74 19.94 12.24 42.23
N THR A 75 19.30 12.01 41.07
CA THR A 75 20.00 11.59 39.85
C THR A 75 20.96 12.66 39.35
N TYR A 76 20.48 13.89 39.16
CA TYR A 76 21.32 14.99 38.72
C TYR A 76 22.43 15.33 39.72
N LEU A 77 22.12 15.30 41.03
CA LEU A 77 23.11 15.55 42.07
C LEU A 77 24.22 14.50 42.04
N SER A 78 23.87 13.21 41.89
CA SER A 78 24.85 12.12 41.83
C SER A 78 25.76 12.24 40.61
N ILE A 79 25.21 12.60 39.44
CA ILE A 79 26.00 12.83 38.23
C ILE A 79 26.93 14.04 38.42
N ALA A 80 26.43 15.12 39.03
CA ALA A 80 27.23 16.31 39.31
C ALA A 80 28.43 15.98 40.23
N GLN A 81 28.20 15.19 41.27
CA GLN A 81 29.23 14.80 42.23
C GLN A 81 30.33 13.95 41.58
N ILE A 82 29.98 12.96 40.75
CA ILE A 82 30.99 12.16 40.04
C ILE A 82 31.79 13.04 39.08
N ASN A 83 31.14 13.92 38.32
CA ASN A 83 31.86 14.83 37.44
C ASN A 83 32.81 15.75 38.22
N ALA A 84 32.38 16.29 39.37
CA ALA A 84 33.23 17.13 40.24
C ALA A 84 34.44 16.37 40.80
N GLN A 85 34.22 15.13 41.27
CA GLN A 85 35.28 14.26 41.80
C GLN A 85 36.33 13.88 40.77
N ASN A 86 35.96 13.87 39.48
CA ASN A 86 36.83 13.50 38.38
C ASN A 86 37.36 14.70 37.59
N GLY A 87 37.13 15.95 38.04
CA GLY A 87 37.71 17.13 37.39
C GLY A 87 36.90 17.69 36.21
N ALA A 88 35.79 17.05 35.84
CA ALA A 88 34.87 17.53 34.79
C ALA A 88 33.97 18.68 35.30
N TYR A 89 34.60 19.77 35.76
CA TYR A 89 33.96 20.85 36.52
C TYR A 89 32.83 21.55 35.76
N LYS A 90 33.00 21.80 34.46
CA LYS A 90 31.94 22.43 33.64
C LYS A 90 30.69 21.57 33.60
N MET A 91 30.83 20.26 33.38
CA MET A 91 29.71 19.32 33.39
C MET A 91 29.10 19.21 34.79
N ALA A 92 29.93 19.17 35.83
CA ALA A 92 29.45 19.16 37.21
C ALA A 92 28.55 20.36 37.50
N LEU A 93 28.95 21.57 37.12
CA LEU A 93 28.15 22.79 37.31
C LEU A 93 26.83 22.75 36.53
N THR A 94 26.83 22.23 35.29
CA THR A 94 25.60 22.03 34.50
C THR A 94 24.64 21.07 35.21
N TYR A 95 25.16 19.95 35.72
CA TYR A 95 24.34 18.98 36.44
C TYR A 95 23.86 19.49 37.80
N TYR A 96 24.66 20.30 38.51
CA TYR A 96 24.20 21.00 39.72
C TYR A 96 23.07 21.98 39.43
N LEU A 97 23.07 22.66 38.28
CA LEU A 97 21.94 23.50 37.85
C LEU A 97 20.68 22.67 37.56
N GLY A 98 20.85 21.49 36.94
CA GLY A 98 19.75 20.53 36.76
C GLY A 98 19.17 20.06 38.09
N ALA A 99 20.03 19.70 39.06
CA ALA A 99 19.61 19.33 40.41
C ALA A 99 18.87 20.47 41.11
N GLU A 100 19.36 21.71 41.00
CA GLU A 100 18.72 22.90 41.60
C GLU A 100 17.25 23.05 41.17
N LYS A 101 16.95 22.85 39.89
CA LYS A 101 15.58 22.95 39.34
C LYS A 101 14.59 21.99 40.02
N HIS A 102 15.07 20.82 40.45
CA HIS A 102 14.24 19.78 41.07
C HIS A 102 14.39 19.73 42.60
N ALA A 103 15.08 20.71 43.21
CA ALA A 103 15.25 20.78 44.65
C ALA A 103 13.98 21.23 45.40
N ASN A 104 12.95 21.67 44.66
CA ASN A 104 11.70 22.34 45.03
C ASN A 104 11.48 22.65 46.54
N ASP A 105 11.64 23.94 46.84
CA ASP A 105 11.40 24.69 48.08
C ASP A 105 9.96 24.54 48.58
N VAL A 106 9.65 24.25 49.85
CA VAL A 106 9.77 25.16 51.02
C VAL A 106 10.31 24.43 52.28
N LYS A 107 10.40 23.09 52.24
CA LYS A 107 10.78 22.23 53.39
C LYS A 107 12.12 21.49 53.20
N ARG A 108 12.83 21.70 52.08
CA ARG A 108 14.01 20.91 51.69
C ARG A 108 15.28 21.75 51.53
N SER A 109 15.48 22.73 52.42
CA SER A 109 16.66 23.62 52.44
C SER A 109 18.00 22.88 52.42
N HIS A 110 18.05 21.66 52.98
CA HIS A 110 19.23 20.78 52.91
C HIS A 110 19.61 20.39 51.47
N ARG A 111 18.66 20.21 50.54
CA ARG A 111 18.96 19.83 49.15
C ARG A 111 19.61 20.96 48.37
N LEU A 112 19.08 22.18 48.54
CA LEU A 112 19.71 23.38 47.96
C LEU A 112 21.09 23.64 48.56
N ALA A 113 21.26 23.39 49.86
CA ALA A 113 22.57 23.46 50.49
C ALA A 113 23.55 22.44 49.89
N ASP A 114 23.14 21.18 49.64
CA ASP A 114 23.99 20.18 48.97
C ASP A 114 24.45 20.67 47.58
N VAL A 115 23.53 21.27 46.81
CA VAL A 115 23.85 21.84 45.48
C VAL A 115 24.81 23.03 45.58
N PHE A 116 24.55 23.99 46.47
CA PHE A 116 25.37 25.19 46.62
C PHE A 116 26.76 24.86 47.17
N LEU A 117 26.86 23.90 48.09
CA LEU A 117 28.14 23.40 48.59
C LEU A 117 28.91 22.63 47.52
N GLY A 118 28.22 21.88 46.67
CA GLY A 118 28.81 21.25 45.50
C GLY A 118 29.39 22.27 44.51
N LYS A 119 28.62 23.30 44.15
CA LYS A 119 29.10 24.41 43.30
C LYS A 119 30.29 25.13 43.93
N ALA A 120 30.20 25.47 45.22
CA ALA A 120 31.28 26.13 45.95
C ALA A 120 32.58 25.32 45.92
N ALA A 121 32.49 24.00 46.12
CA ALA A 121 33.64 23.11 46.06
C ALA A 121 34.27 23.10 44.66
N VAL A 122 33.46 23.00 43.61
CA VAL A 122 33.94 23.05 42.22
C VAL A 122 34.63 24.38 41.90
N TYR A 123 34.03 25.52 42.26
CA TYR A 123 34.67 26.82 42.05
C TYR A 123 35.99 26.95 42.82
N ASN A 124 36.07 26.41 44.04
CA ASN A 124 37.32 26.40 44.79
C ASN A 124 38.39 25.51 44.11
N GLN A 125 37.99 24.36 43.58
CA GLN A 125 38.88 23.47 42.82
C GLN A 125 39.38 24.10 41.51
N MET A 126 38.57 24.99 40.90
CA MET A 126 38.96 25.80 39.75
C MET A 126 39.84 27.02 40.11
N GLY A 127 40.17 27.22 41.40
CA GLY A 127 40.91 28.40 41.87
C GLY A 127 40.08 29.68 41.95
N MET A 128 38.77 29.63 41.69
CA MET A 128 37.86 30.78 41.71
C MET A 128 37.32 31.04 43.13
N SER A 129 38.20 31.51 44.01
CA SER A 129 37.93 31.67 45.45
C SER A 129 36.76 32.62 45.77
N ASP A 130 36.59 33.69 45.00
CA ASP A 130 35.48 34.65 45.19
C ASP A 130 34.13 34.02 44.85
N SER A 131 34.08 33.28 43.74
CA SER A 131 32.89 32.53 43.34
C SER A 131 32.57 31.43 44.35
N ALA A 132 33.59 30.69 44.82
CA ALA A 132 33.42 29.69 45.86
C ALA A 132 32.81 30.30 47.13
N SER A 133 33.35 31.42 47.60
CA SER A 133 32.87 32.15 48.77
C SER A 133 31.42 32.62 48.63
N LEU A 134 31.04 33.12 47.44
CA LEU A 134 29.67 33.52 47.15
C LEU A 134 28.69 32.34 47.31
N TRP A 135 29.03 31.17 46.79
CA TRP A 135 28.17 29.99 46.87
C TRP A 135 28.11 29.40 48.28
N VAL A 136 29.21 29.44 49.05
CA VAL A 136 29.17 29.12 50.49
C VAL A 136 28.20 30.05 51.22
N LYS A 137 28.29 31.37 50.98
CA LYS A 137 27.38 32.36 51.59
C LYS A 137 25.91 32.10 51.25
N LYS A 138 25.62 31.60 50.03
CA LYS A 138 24.26 31.16 49.67
C LYS A 138 23.82 29.93 50.46
N ALA A 139 24.68 28.93 50.63
CA ALA A 139 24.38 27.75 51.45
C ALA A 139 24.16 28.11 52.94
N GLU A 140 24.92 29.07 53.46
CA GLU A 140 24.83 29.51 54.85
C GLU A 140 23.48 30.12 55.24
N LYS A 141 22.77 30.74 54.30
CA LYS A 141 21.42 31.28 54.54
C LYS A 141 20.44 30.20 55.03
N PHE A 142 20.75 28.93 54.80
CA PHE A 142 19.93 27.80 55.22
C PHE A 142 20.37 27.15 56.54
N ARG A 143 21.41 27.62 57.23
CA ARG A 143 21.91 27.10 58.52
C ARG A 143 20.84 26.57 59.48
N PRO A 144 19.74 27.30 59.79
CA PRO A 144 18.73 26.80 60.73
C PRO A 144 17.96 25.54 60.26
N ARG A 145 18.12 25.11 59.00
CA ARG A 145 17.31 24.06 58.34
C ARG A 145 18.16 23.03 57.57
N ILE A 146 19.49 23.06 57.72
CA ILE A 146 20.42 22.11 57.07
C ILE A 146 20.91 21.07 58.06
N ARG A 147 21.51 20.00 57.55
CA ARG A 147 22.03 18.90 58.37
C ARG A 147 23.39 19.29 58.99
N LYS A 148 23.73 18.70 60.15
CA LYS A 148 24.99 18.97 60.87
C LYS A 148 26.25 18.66 60.05
N ASP A 149 26.21 17.66 59.16
CA ASP A 149 27.29 17.36 58.22
C ASP A 149 27.52 18.51 57.24
N GLN A 150 26.45 19.16 56.78
CA GLN A 150 26.52 20.30 55.86
C GLN A 150 27.08 21.53 56.55
N GLU A 151 26.71 21.79 57.81
CA GLU A 151 27.30 22.86 58.62
C GLU A 151 28.81 22.67 58.81
N ARG A 152 29.23 21.45 59.16
CA ARG A 152 30.66 21.12 59.26
C ARG A 152 31.37 21.31 57.92
N TYR A 153 30.73 20.92 56.82
CA TYR A 153 31.29 21.07 55.48
C TYR A 153 31.41 22.53 55.06
N ILE A 154 30.45 23.40 55.41
CA ILE A 154 30.53 24.85 55.24
C ILE A 154 31.79 25.38 55.91
N GLU A 155 31.99 25.10 57.20
CA GLU A 155 33.13 25.63 57.94
C GLU A 155 34.46 25.11 57.39
N ALA A 156 34.53 23.83 57.05
CA ALA A 156 35.71 23.24 56.41
C ALA A 156 36.03 23.90 55.08
N LEU A 157 35.02 24.15 54.24
CA LEU A 157 35.21 24.77 52.94
C LEU A 157 35.61 26.24 53.05
N LYS A 158 35.06 27.00 54.00
CA LYS A 158 35.50 28.38 54.29
C LYS A 158 36.96 28.44 54.66
N LYS A 159 37.40 27.56 55.58
CA LYS A 159 38.80 27.48 55.98
C LYS A 159 39.72 27.15 54.79
N ARG A 160 39.30 26.24 53.91
CA ARG A 160 40.04 25.92 52.68
C ARG A 160 40.16 27.11 51.74
N ILE A 161 39.06 27.82 51.48
CA ILE A 161 39.04 29.00 50.61
C ILE A 161 39.93 30.11 51.20
N GLN A 162 39.82 30.39 52.50
CA GLN A 162 40.66 31.37 53.21
C GLN A 162 42.14 31.03 53.11
N ASN A 163 42.48 29.76 53.28
CA ASN A 163 43.86 29.28 53.20
C ASN A 163 44.35 29.07 51.76
N LYS A 164 43.55 29.43 50.74
CA LYS A 164 43.82 29.20 49.31
C LYS A 164 44.18 27.74 49.00
N GLN A 165 43.59 26.80 49.73
CA GLN A 165 43.81 25.37 49.56
C GLN A 165 42.94 24.84 48.41
N ILE A 166 43.60 24.42 47.32
CA ILE A 166 42.97 23.83 46.15
C ILE A 166 43.14 22.32 46.21
N LEU A 167 42.03 21.57 46.15
CA LEU A 167 42.07 20.12 46.04
C LEU A 167 42.16 19.73 44.56
N ALA A 168 43.39 19.67 44.03
CA ALA A 168 43.62 19.34 42.63
C ALA A 168 43.16 17.91 42.34
N VAL A 169 42.34 17.75 41.29
CA VAL A 169 41.97 16.46 40.73
C VAL A 169 42.84 16.20 39.49
N SER A 170 43.31 14.97 39.32
CA SER A 170 44.09 14.56 38.13
C SER A 170 43.28 14.79 36.85
N SER A 171 43.90 15.44 35.86
CA SER A 171 43.30 15.72 34.54
C SER A 171 42.88 14.45 33.79
N ASP A 172 43.62 13.35 33.93
CA ASP A 172 43.30 12.12 33.19
C ASP A 172 41.92 11.55 33.54
N LYS A 173 41.46 11.81 34.77
CA LYS A 173 40.14 11.39 35.24
C LYS A 173 39.01 12.20 34.60
N ASP A 174 39.28 13.46 34.20
CA ASP A 174 38.28 14.30 33.54
C ASP A 174 37.99 13.79 32.13
N VAL A 175 39.03 13.44 31.39
CA VAL A 175 38.93 12.94 30.02
C VAL A 175 38.16 11.62 30.04
N GLU A 176 38.50 10.71 30.95
CA GLU A 176 37.84 9.41 31.04
C GLU A 176 36.33 9.54 31.32
N ILE A 177 35.94 10.37 32.30
CA ILE A 177 34.53 10.47 32.69
C ILE A 177 33.66 11.14 31.61
N VAL A 178 34.22 12.10 30.88
CA VAL A 178 33.53 12.76 29.76
C VAL A 178 33.42 11.79 28.57
N GLN A 179 34.49 11.05 28.26
CA GLN A 179 34.46 10.04 27.20
C GLN A 179 33.43 8.94 27.45
N ILE A 180 33.27 8.49 28.70
CA ILE A 180 32.24 7.50 29.07
C ILE A 180 30.84 8.03 28.74
N GLN A 181 30.56 9.29 29.07
CA GLN A 181 29.26 9.91 28.82
C GLN A 181 29.00 10.09 27.32
N ASN A 182 29.98 10.63 26.58
CA ASN A 182 29.87 10.80 25.13
C ASN A 182 29.69 9.46 24.40
N ARG A 183 30.42 8.42 24.81
CA ARG A 183 30.26 7.08 24.25
C ARG A 183 28.88 6.51 24.56
N TYR A 184 28.35 6.74 25.75
CA TYR A 184 26.99 6.30 26.08
C TYR A 184 25.95 7.00 25.20
N GLU A 185 26.02 8.32 25.08
CA GLU A 185 25.09 9.12 24.27
C GLU A 185 25.14 8.74 22.78
N THR A 186 26.34 8.57 22.21
CA THR A 186 26.49 8.11 20.81
C THR A 186 25.93 6.71 20.60
N THR A 187 26.18 5.77 21.52
CA THR A 187 25.60 4.41 21.41
C THR A 187 24.08 4.41 21.54
N LEU A 188 23.52 5.34 22.32
CA LEU A 188 22.09 5.49 22.46
C LEU A 188 21.47 6.05 21.16
N ALA A 189 22.04 7.12 20.62
CA ALA A 189 21.60 7.71 19.36
C ALA A 189 21.68 6.72 18.19
N GLN A 190 22.72 5.86 18.15
CA GLN A 190 22.82 4.79 17.16
C GLN A 190 21.69 3.76 17.29
N ARG A 191 21.29 3.39 18.51
CA ARG A 191 20.17 2.46 18.72
C ARG A 191 18.85 3.07 18.30
N ASP A 192 18.59 4.32 18.67
CA ASP A 192 17.36 5.02 18.30
C ASP A 192 17.27 5.17 16.77
N ALA A 193 18.39 5.46 16.09
CA ALA A 193 18.46 5.49 14.63
C ALA A 193 18.23 4.11 13.98
N LEU A 194 18.71 3.03 14.59
CA LEU A 194 18.46 1.66 14.13
C LEU A 194 16.98 1.27 14.29
N GLU A 195 16.36 1.60 15.43
CA GLU A 195 14.93 1.36 15.66
C GLU A 195 14.06 2.09 14.63
N GLN A 196 14.39 3.35 14.33
CA GLN A 196 13.71 4.10 13.27
C GLN A 196 13.87 3.44 11.89
N ARG A 197 15.10 3.01 11.54
CA ARG A 197 15.36 2.31 10.27
C ARG A 197 14.57 1.01 10.16
N LEU A 198 14.48 0.24 11.25
CA LEU A 198 13.68 -0.97 11.30
C LEU A 198 12.19 -0.66 11.08
N TYR A 199 11.67 0.38 11.73
CA TYR A 199 10.27 0.78 11.58
C TYR A 199 9.94 1.18 10.13
N PHE A 200 10.80 1.97 9.47
CA PHE A 200 10.65 2.31 8.05
C PHE A 200 10.71 1.06 7.16
N SER A 201 11.60 0.10 7.46
CA SER A 201 11.70 -1.14 6.68
C SER A 201 10.41 -1.97 6.76
N TYR A 202 9.80 -2.10 7.94
CA TYR A 202 8.53 -2.79 8.12
C TYR A 202 7.38 -2.09 7.41
N ALA A 203 7.33 -0.76 7.44
CA ALA A 203 6.33 0.02 6.73
C ALA A 203 6.39 -0.20 5.20
N ILE A 204 7.60 -0.24 4.63
CA ILE A 204 7.79 -0.51 3.19
C ILE A 204 7.34 -1.93 2.83
N ILE A 205 7.70 -2.93 3.64
CA ILE A 205 7.28 -4.32 3.41
C ILE A 205 5.75 -4.43 3.45
N ALA A 206 5.10 -3.80 4.42
CA ALA A 206 3.64 -3.77 4.52
C ALA A 206 3.00 -3.12 3.29
N LEU A 207 3.55 -2.01 2.79
CA LEU A 207 3.08 -1.34 1.59
C LEU A 207 3.24 -2.21 0.33
N LEU A 208 4.36 -2.92 0.20
CA LEU A 208 4.60 -3.86 -0.90
C LEU A 208 3.61 -5.03 -0.88
N LEU A 209 3.31 -5.58 0.31
CA LEU A 209 2.30 -6.62 0.45
C LEU A 209 0.89 -6.13 0.12
N LEU A 210 0.56 -4.90 0.51
CA LEU A 210 -0.74 -4.29 0.22
C LEU A 210 -0.92 -4.07 -1.29
N THR A 211 0.09 -3.51 -1.96
CA THR A 211 0.05 -3.30 -3.43
C THR A 211 -0.03 -4.62 -4.19
N ALA A 212 0.75 -5.63 -3.80
CA ALA A 212 0.66 -6.98 -4.36
C ALA A 212 -0.74 -7.59 -4.17
N GLY A 213 -1.33 -7.44 -2.98
CA GLY A 213 -2.68 -7.89 -2.68
C GLY A 213 -3.74 -7.24 -3.58
N ILE A 214 -3.67 -5.92 -3.77
CA ILE A 214 -4.56 -5.19 -4.68
C ILE A 214 -4.41 -5.70 -6.12
N ILE A 215 -3.18 -5.90 -6.60
CA ILE A 215 -2.93 -6.37 -7.97
C ILE A 215 -3.52 -7.77 -8.19
N VAL A 216 -3.32 -8.69 -7.23
CA VAL A 216 -3.86 -10.05 -7.31
C VAL A 216 -5.38 -10.03 -7.29
N TRP A 217 -5.99 -9.26 -6.38
CA TRP A 217 -7.43 -9.10 -6.30
C TRP A 217 -8.02 -8.52 -7.59
N PHE A 218 -7.40 -7.48 -8.14
CA PHE A 218 -7.84 -6.86 -9.39
C PHE A 218 -7.77 -7.84 -10.56
N ARG A 219 -6.66 -8.59 -10.69
CA ARG A 219 -6.52 -9.63 -11.71
C ARG A 219 -7.56 -10.74 -11.57
N TYR A 220 -7.83 -11.17 -10.35
CA TYR A 220 -8.86 -12.19 -10.08
C TYR A 220 -10.25 -11.69 -10.48
N ARG A 221 -10.61 -10.48 -10.04
CA ARG A 221 -11.89 -9.84 -10.37
C ARG A 221 -12.08 -9.65 -11.87
N MET A 222 -11.04 -9.20 -12.58
CA MET A 222 -11.06 -9.04 -14.03
C MET A 222 -11.25 -10.37 -14.76
N ARG A 223 -10.54 -11.43 -14.35
CA ARG A 223 -10.72 -12.77 -14.95
C ARG A 223 -12.15 -13.29 -14.78
N GLN A 224 -12.75 -13.10 -13.60
CA GLN A 224 -14.13 -13.51 -13.37
C GLN A 224 -15.14 -12.73 -14.24
N GLN A 225 -14.94 -11.43 -14.42
CA GLN A 225 -15.79 -10.63 -15.30
C GLN A 225 -15.64 -11.07 -16.76
N LEU A 226 -14.39 -11.23 -17.25
CA LEU A 226 -14.13 -11.69 -18.63
C LEU A 226 -14.72 -13.08 -18.92
N GLY A 227 -14.67 -14.00 -17.95
CA GLY A 227 -15.26 -15.33 -18.09
C GLY A 227 -16.77 -15.29 -18.32
N ARG A 228 -17.49 -14.48 -17.54
CA ARG A 228 -18.94 -14.29 -17.68
C ARG A 228 -19.33 -13.70 -19.04
N PHE A 229 -18.56 -12.73 -19.54
CA PHE A 229 -18.80 -12.16 -20.87
C PHE A 229 -18.60 -13.19 -21.98
N ARG A 230 -17.53 -13.97 -21.93
CA ARG A 230 -17.25 -15.00 -22.95
C ARG A 230 -18.31 -16.10 -22.98
N LEU A 231 -18.86 -16.47 -21.83
CA LEU A 231 -19.93 -17.46 -21.74
C LEU A 231 -21.21 -16.95 -22.42
N ARG A 232 -21.63 -15.71 -22.12
CA ARG A 232 -22.80 -15.10 -22.76
C ARG A 232 -22.64 -14.93 -24.27
N LEU A 233 -21.45 -14.55 -24.72
CA LEU A 233 -21.14 -14.46 -26.15
C LEU A 233 -21.33 -15.81 -26.86
N ARG A 234 -20.85 -16.91 -26.27
CA ARG A 234 -21.03 -18.25 -26.84
C ARG A 234 -22.49 -18.69 -26.83
N GLU A 235 -23.24 -18.36 -25.79
CA GLU A 235 -24.66 -18.69 -25.69
C GLU A 235 -25.47 -17.98 -26.79
N ILE A 236 -25.20 -16.69 -27.02
CA ILE A 236 -25.81 -15.92 -28.11
C ILE A 236 -25.41 -16.50 -29.47
N GLU A 237 -24.13 -16.81 -29.68
CA GLU A 237 -23.63 -17.40 -30.92
C GLU A 237 -24.30 -18.76 -31.21
N GLN A 238 -24.45 -19.61 -30.20
CA GLN A 238 -25.15 -20.90 -30.30
C GLN A 238 -26.64 -20.74 -30.57
N ASN A 239 -27.30 -19.77 -29.93
CA ASN A 239 -28.71 -19.47 -30.20
C ASN A 239 -28.93 -18.99 -31.63
N ILE A 240 -28.06 -18.12 -32.15
CA ILE A 240 -28.10 -17.66 -33.54
C ILE A 240 -27.86 -18.82 -34.51
N GLN A 241 -26.84 -19.65 -34.26
CA GLN A 241 -26.57 -20.83 -35.09
C GLN A 241 -27.71 -21.85 -35.06
N GLY A 242 -28.34 -22.06 -33.90
CA GLY A 242 -29.50 -22.95 -33.74
C GLY A 242 -30.71 -22.48 -34.55
N VAL A 243 -30.95 -21.17 -34.62
CA VAL A 243 -32.01 -20.59 -35.45
C VAL A 243 -31.67 -20.68 -36.94
N LEU A 244 -30.41 -20.45 -37.33
CA LEU A 244 -29.97 -20.59 -38.72
C LEU A 244 -30.02 -22.03 -39.24
N LEU A 245 -29.91 -23.03 -38.35
CA LEU A 245 -30.04 -24.46 -38.68
C LEU A 245 -31.50 -24.96 -38.70
N GLN A 246 -32.48 -24.18 -38.22
CA GLN A 246 -33.89 -24.52 -38.36
C GLN A 246 -34.34 -24.30 -39.81
N LYS A 247 -34.40 -25.41 -40.55
CA LYS A 247 -34.64 -25.48 -42.00
C LYS A 247 -35.98 -24.91 -42.53
N ASN A 248 -36.84 -24.33 -41.67
CA ASN A 248 -38.20 -23.89 -42.02
C ASN A 248 -38.56 -22.46 -41.52
N ALA A 249 -37.61 -21.66 -41.02
CA ALA A 249 -37.94 -20.31 -40.56
C ALA A 249 -38.16 -19.35 -41.75
N THR A 250 -39.27 -18.61 -41.74
CA THR A 250 -39.55 -17.61 -42.77
C THR A 250 -38.61 -16.40 -42.62
N ILE A 251 -38.29 -15.72 -43.73
CA ILE A 251 -37.37 -14.56 -43.77
C ILE A 251 -37.76 -13.46 -42.76
N GLU A 252 -39.06 -13.32 -42.47
CA GLU A 252 -39.59 -12.34 -41.51
C GLU A 252 -39.25 -12.70 -40.04
N GLU A 253 -39.28 -13.99 -39.68
CA GLU A 253 -38.89 -14.46 -38.34
C GLU A 253 -37.38 -14.33 -38.10
N MET A 254 -36.57 -14.57 -39.13
CA MET A 254 -35.12 -14.36 -39.07
C MET A 254 -34.78 -12.88 -38.86
N LYS A 255 -35.48 -11.97 -39.55
CA LYS A 255 -35.26 -10.53 -39.43
C LYS A 255 -35.56 -10.02 -38.02
N ALA A 256 -36.72 -10.38 -37.46
CA ALA A 256 -37.14 -9.93 -36.13
C ALA A 256 -36.16 -10.34 -35.03
N ARG A 257 -35.70 -11.60 -35.02
CA ARG A 257 -34.78 -12.10 -33.98
C ARG A 257 -33.36 -11.52 -34.08
N ILE A 258 -32.90 -11.21 -35.30
CA ILE A 258 -31.60 -10.54 -35.50
C ILE A 258 -31.67 -9.09 -35.00
N ASP A 259 -32.79 -8.40 -35.23
CA ASP A 259 -32.97 -7.04 -34.74
C ASP A 259 -33.07 -6.99 -33.20
N ASP A 260 -33.75 -7.97 -32.58
CA ASP A 260 -33.80 -8.11 -31.11
C ASP A 260 -32.41 -8.40 -30.49
N GLY A 261 -31.65 -9.33 -31.07
CA GLY A 261 -30.29 -9.63 -30.59
C GLY A 261 -29.32 -8.46 -30.73
N MET A 262 -29.50 -7.62 -31.77
CA MET A 262 -28.72 -6.39 -31.95
C MET A 262 -29.07 -5.32 -30.91
N ALA A 263 -30.35 -5.15 -30.57
CA ALA A 263 -30.78 -4.20 -29.55
C ALA A 263 -30.19 -4.56 -28.16
N GLU A 264 -30.10 -5.85 -27.84
CA GLU A 264 -29.51 -6.32 -26.58
C GLU A 264 -27.98 -6.10 -26.53
N ILE A 265 -27.28 -6.32 -27.65
CA ILE A 265 -25.84 -6.00 -27.80
C ILE A 265 -25.60 -4.50 -27.63
N GLU A 266 -26.46 -3.66 -28.18
CA GLU A 266 -26.32 -2.20 -28.13
C GLU A 266 -26.58 -1.65 -26.71
N GLN A 267 -27.56 -2.19 -25.99
CA GLN A 267 -27.75 -1.91 -24.55
C GLN A 267 -26.56 -2.36 -23.70
N LEU A 268 -25.99 -3.54 -23.98
CA LEU A 268 -24.82 -4.04 -23.26
C LEU A 268 -23.58 -3.18 -23.52
N LYS A 269 -23.42 -2.64 -24.74
CA LYS A 269 -22.34 -1.70 -25.09
C LYS A 269 -22.50 -0.35 -24.38
N GLY A 270 -23.74 0.15 -24.25
CA GLY A 270 -24.05 1.36 -23.49
C GLY A 270 -23.64 1.27 -22.01
N ASN A 271 -23.80 0.10 -21.40
CA ASN A 271 -23.41 -0.17 -20.01
C ASN A 271 -21.90 -0.39 -19.80
N ILE A 272 -21.10 -0.45 -20.86
CA ILE A 272 -19.63 -0.67 -20.82
C ILE A 272 -18.90 0.53 -21.46
N HIS A 273 -19.33 1.76 -21.16
CA HIS A 273 -18.48 2.91 -21.47
C HIS A 273 -17.21 2.86 -20.61
N GLY A 274 -16.14 2.36 -21.23
CA GLY A 274 -14.82 2.32 -20.67
C GLY A 274 -13.74 1.85 -21.64
N ASN A 275 -13.93 0.80 -22.46
CA ASN A 275 -12.82 0.24 -23.27
C ASN A 275 -13.27 -0.68 -24.43
N ALA A 276 -14.27 -0.29 -25.23
CA ALA A 276 -14.83 -1.14 -26.28
C ALA A 276 -14.40 -0.78 -27.72
N GLU A 277 -13.25 -0.14 -27.93
CA GLU A 277 -12.75 0.15 -29.29
C GLU A 277 -11.95 -1.00 -29.94
N ASN A 278 -11.64 -2.08 -29.22
CA ASN A 278 -10.70 -3.10 -29.72
C ASN A 278 -11.26 -4.55 -29.79
N MET A 279 -12.55 -4.72 -30.08
CA MET A 279 -13.10 -6.06 -30.35
C MET A 279 -13.38 -6.26 -31.85
N LYS A 280 -12.40 -6.85 -32.56
CA LYS A 280 -12.46 -7.28 -33.97
C LYS A 280 -13.34 -8.52 -34.19
N THR A 281 -14.61 -8.44 -33.84
CA THR A 281 -15.65 -9.43 -34.18
C THR A 281 -16.99 -8.86 -34.70
N PRO A 282 -17.13 -7.63 -35.28
CA PRO A 282 -18.41 -7.23 -35.89
C PRO A 282 -18.58 -7.66 -37.36
N GLU A 283 -17.49 -7.92 -38.08
CA GLU A 283 -17.53 -8.01 -39.56
C GLU A 283 -18.39 -9.17 -40.10
N SER A 284 -18.42 -10.32 -39.42
CA SER A 284 -19.21 -11.48 -39.89
C SER A 284 -20.71 -11.31 -39.68
N ILE A 285 -21.14 -10.73 -38.54
CA ILE A 285 -22.56 -10.52 -38.22
C ILE A 285 -23.13 -9.37 -39.07
N GLU A 286 -22.35 -8.29 -39.25
CA GLU A 286 -22.74 -7.18 -40.13
C GLU A 286 -22.88 -7.62 -41.60
N GLN A 287 -22.00 -8.52 -42.08
CA GLN A 287 -22.11 -9.09 -43.42
C GLN A 287 -23.34 -9.97 -43.58
N ILE A 288 -23.68 -10.80 -42.58
CA ILE A 288 -24.90 -11.63 -42.61
C ILE A 288 -26.15 -10.72 -42.61
N LYS A 289 -26.18 -9.69 -41.77
CA LYS A 289 -27.27 -8.70 -41.73
C LYS A 289 -27.44 -8.00 -43.08
N LEU A 290 -26.34 -7.59 -43.71
CA LEU A 290 -26.36 -6.98 -45.03
C LEU A 290 -26.96 -7.94 -46.07
N GLY A 291 -26.54 -9.21 -46.08
CA GLY A 291 -27.04 -10.21 -47.02
C GLY A 291 -28.53 -10.47 -46.89
N ILE A 292 -29.03 -10.61 -45.66
CA ILE A 292 -30.47 -10.82 -45.38
C ILE A 292 -31.29 -9.59 -45.79
N ASN A 293 -30.80 -8.37 -45.49
CA ASN A 293 -31.47 -7.13 -45.90
C ASN A 293 -31.54 -6.98 -47.42
N THR A 294 -30.46 -7.35 -48.13
CA THR A 294 -30.44 -7.35 -49.60
C THR A 294 -31.50 -8.32 -50.14
N LEU A 295 -31.58 -9.55 -49.61
CA LEU A 295 -32.58 -10.54 -50.03
C LEU A 295 -34.01 -10.09 -49.74
N TYR A 296 -34.25 -9.55 -48.54
CA TYR A 296 -35.55 -9.02 -48.15
C TYR A 296 -36.00 -7.90 -49.11
N THR A 297 -35.09 -6.99 -49.47
CA THR A 297 -35.36 -5.90 -50.40
C THR A 297 -35.69 -6.42 -51.80
N ILE A 298 -34.95 -7.42 -52.30
CA ILE A 298 -35.23 -8.06 -53.60
C ILE A 298 -36.60 -8.75 -53.59
N SER A 299 -36.92 -9.49 -52.53
CA SER A 299 -38.18 -10.21 -52.39
C SER A 299 -39.40 -9.27 -52.35
N LYS A 300 -39.31 -8.15 -51.61
CA LYS A 300 -40.39 -7.15 -51.54
C LYS A 300 -40.41 -6.16 -52.71
N GLY A 301 -39.46 -6.24 -53.65
CA GLY A 301 -39.43 -5.35 -54.82
C GLY A 301 -38.93 -3.93 -54.52
N GLY A 302 -38.09 -3.76 -53.51
CA GLY A 302 -37.49 -2.47 -53.16
C GLY A 302 -36.40 -2.01 -54.14
N ASN A 303 -35.89 -0.79 -53.95
CA ASN A 303 -34.90 -0.17 -54.83
C ASN A 303 -33.52 -0.85 -54.74
N LEU A 304 -33.01 -1.35 -55.86
CA LEU A 304 -31.74 -2.06 -56.02
C LEU A 304 -30.66 -1.19 -56.71
N SER A 305 -30.97 0.04 -57.11
CA SER A 305 -30.08 0.88 -57.94
C SER A 305 -28.73 1.20 -57.27
N GLN A 306 -28.70 1.23 -55.93
CA GLN A 306 -27.53 1.55 -55.12
C GLN A 306 -26.75 0.30 -54.66
N MET A 307 -27.22 -0.90 -54.98
CA MET A 307 -26.61 -2.16 -54.55
C MET A 307 -25.51 -2.58 -55.53
N GLY A 308 -24.38 -3.04 -55.00
CA GLY A 308 -23.20 -3.40 -55.78
C GLY A 308 -22.53 -4.69 -55.31
N LYS A 309 -21.21 -4.74 -55.45
CA LYS A 309 -20.41 -5.95 -55.18
C LYS A 309 -20.44 -6.37 -53.70
N LYS A 310 -20.56 -5.40 -52.79
CA LYS A 310 -20.62 -5.66 -51.34
C LYS A 310 -21.90 -6.41 -50.97
N GLU A 311 -23.03 -5.95 -51.49
CA GLU A 311 -24.35 -6.56 -51.30
C GLU A 311 -24.42 -7.93 -51.99
N GLN A 312 -23.82 -8.06 -53.19
CA GLN A 312 -23.70 -9.35 -53.88
C GLN A 312 -22.94 -10.37 -53.02
N GLN A 313 -21.77 -10.01 -52.46
CA GLN A 313 -20.96 -10.90 -51.63
C GLN A 313 -21.68 -11.30 -50.34
N ALA A 314 -22.29 -10.33 -49.66
CA ALA A 314 -23.05 -10.56 -48.43
C ALA A 314 -24.26 -11.47 -48.69
N LEU A 315 -24.96 -11.24 -49.80
CA LEU A 315 -26.09 -12.06 -50.23
C LEU A 315 -25.68 -13.50 -50.57
N MET A 316 -24.57 -13.70 -51.30
CA MET A 316 -24.09 -15.04 -51.63
C MET A 316 -23.66 -15.84 -50.39
N ALA A 317 -23.21 -15.16 -49.32
CA ALA A 317 -22.86 -15.79 -48.06
C ALA A 317 -24.09 -16.34 -47.30
N VAL A 318 -25.29 -15.79 -47.53
CA VAL A 318 -26.52 -16.23 -46.87
C VAL A 318 -27.43 -17.06 -47.77
N MET A 319 -27.33 -16.92 -49.10
CA MET A 319 -28.21 -17.60 -50.06
C MET A 319 -28.16 -19.12 -49.93
N GLY A 320 -26.98 -19.71 -49.67
CA GLY A 320 -26.83 -21.16 -49.55
C GLY A 320 -27.65 -21.80 -48.42
N ASN A 321 -28.07 -21.01 -47.43
CA ASN A 321 -28.93 -21.47 -46.34
C ASN A 321 -30.43 -21.30 -46.64
N ILE A 322 -30.77 -20.47 -47.63
CA ILE A 322 -32.15 -20.13 -48.00
C ILE A 322 -32.58 -20.95 -49.22
N ASP A 323 -31.77 -20.92 -50.27
CA ASP A 323 -31.93 -21.75 -51.46
C ASP A 323 -30.54 -22.20 -51.94
N TYR A 324 -30.20 -23.43 -51.55
CA TYR A 324 -28.91 -24.04 -51.84
C TYR A 324 -28.68 -24.24 -53.34
N ASP A 325 -29.72 -24.62 -54.09
CA ASP A 325 -29.62 -24.92 -55.50
C ASP A 325 -29.43 -23.64 -56.31
N LEU A 326 -30.20 -22.60 -55.97
CA LEU A 326 -30.00 -21.27 -56.52
C LEU A 326 -28.62 -20.70 -56.17
N ALA A 327 -28.15 -20.87 -54.93
CA ALA A 327 -26.83 -20.44 -54.51
C ALA A 327 -25.70 -21.10 -55.32
N CYS A 328 -25.79 -22.41 -55.54
CA CYS A 328 -24.83 -23.17 -56.33
C CYS A 328 -24.79 -22.69 -57.78
N MET A 329 -25.96 -22.43 -58.38
CA MET A 329 -26.04 -21.85 -59.74
C MET A 329 -25.40 -20.47 -59.81
N LEU A 330 -25.74 -19.57 -58.89
CA LEU A 330 -25.25 -18.19 -58.89
C LEU A 330 -23.74 -18.08 -58.62
N ASN A 331 -23.17 -18.98 -57.81
CA ASN A 331 -21.74 -19.02 -57.49
C ASN A 331 -20.89 -19.79 -58.51
N HIS A 332 -21.47 -20.38 -59.56
CA HIS A 332 -20.71 -21.18 -60.51
C HIS A 332 -19.66 -20.31 -61.24
N PRO A 333 -18.35 -20.65 -61.17
CA PRO A 333 -17.28 -19.83 -61.75
C PRO A 333 -17.41 -19.55 -63.25
N ARG A 334 -18.18 -20.37 -63.97
CA ARG A 334 -18.40 -20.29 -65.41
C ARG A 334 -19.24 -19.09 -65.83
N TYR A 335 -20.14 -18.61 -64.97
CA TYR A 335 -21.10 -17.56 -65.33
C TYR A 335 -20.57 -16.16 -65.05
N ALA A 336 -19.67 -16.00 -64.06
CA ALA A 336 -19.08 -14.72 -63.67
C ALA A 336 -20.12 -13.58 -63.64
N LEU A 337 -21.17 -13.76 -62.84
CA LEU A 337 -22.29 -12.84 -62.76
C LEU A 337 -21.88 -11.53 -62.09
N THR A 338 -22.26 -10.41 -62.71
CA THR A 338 -22.18 -9.09 -62.09
C THR A 338 -23.24 -8.95 -60.98
N PRO A 339 -23.16 -7.94 -60.09
CA PRO A 339 -24.17 -7.72 -59.06
C PRO A 339 -25.60 -7.64 -59.62
N LYS A 340 -25.78 -6.85 -60.70
CA LYS A 340 -27.09 -6.66 -61.34
C LYS A 340 -27.62 -7.94 -61.97
N GLU A 341 -26.74 -8.72 -62.59
CA GLU A 341 -27.08 -10.04 -63.15
C GLU A 341 -27.48 -11.03 -62.03
N THR A 342 -26.79 -11.00 -60.90
CA THR A 342 -27.09 -11.85 -59.73
C THR A 342 -28.46 -11.51 -59.15
N PHE A 343 -28.73 -10.22 -58.90
CA PHE A 343 -30.03 -9.78 -58.40
C PHE A 343 -31.16 -10.07 -59.41
N TYR A 344 -30.90 -9.90 -60.71
CA TYR A 344 -31.86 -10.26 -61.76
C TYR A 344 -32.21 -11.75 -61.71
N CYS A 345 -31.23 -12.64 -61.56
CA CYS A 345 -31.48 -14.08 -61.48
C CYS A 345 -32.33 -14.46 -60.26
N ILE A 346 -32.12 -13.80 -59.11
CA ILE A 346 -32.92 -14.01 -57.90
C ILE A 346 -34.34 -13.49 -58.09
N MET A 347 -34.51 -12.33 -58.74
CA MET A 347 -35.84 -11.80 -59.07
C MET A 347 -36.59 -12.70 -60.05
N GLU A 348 -35.89 -13.26 -61.05
CA GLU A 348 -36.45 -14.23 -62.00
C GLU A 348 -36.90 -15.51 -61.29
N HIS A 349 -36.06 -16.03 -60.39
CA HIS A 349 -36.36 -17.19 -59.57
C HIS A 349 -37.58 -16.95 -58.65
N ASN A 350 -37.70 -15.75 -58.08
CA ASN A 350 -38.83 -15.33 -57.26
C ASN A 350 -40.09 -14.96 -58.09
N GLY A 351 -40.11 -15.24 -59.39
CA GLY A 351 -41.28 -15.03 -60.26
C GLY A 351 -41.65 -13.57 -60.53
N LYS A 352 -40.72 -12.61 -60.35
CA LYS A 352 -41.00 -11.18 -60.62
C LYS A 352 -41.19 -10.91 -62.11
N THR A 353 -42.13 -10.02 -62.44
CA THR A 353 -42.36 -9.61 -63.85
C THR A 353 -41.24 -8.68 -64.35
N GLU A 354 -41.16 -8.47 -65.68
CA GLU A 354 -40.15 -7.57 -66.26
C GLU A 354 -40.38 -6.11 -65.82
N GLU A 355 -41.64 -5.70 -65.63
CA GLU A 355 -42.01 -4.38 -65.12
C GLU A 355 -41.54 -4.19 -63.67
N GLN A 356 -41.75 -5.19 -62.82
CA GLN A 356 -41.29 -5.17 -61.42
C GLN A 356 -39.76 -5.14 -61.32
N LYS A 357 -39.06 -5.81 -62.24
CA LYS A 357 -37.60 -5.72 -62.35
C LYS A 357 -37.16 -4.33 -62.78
N ALA A 358 -37.82 -3.74 -63.78
CA ALA A 358 -37.53 -2.38 -64.24
C ALA A 358 -37.68 -1.34 -63.13
N GLU A 359 -38.75 -1.46 -62.34
CA GLU A 359 -39.02 -0.62 -61.17
C GLU A 359 -37.95 -0.78 -60.08
N ALA A 360 -37.64 -2.02 -59.68
CA ALA A 360 -36.64 -2.30 -58.64
C ALA A 360 -35.24 -1.81 -59.03
N PHE A 361 -34.83 -1.98 -60.30
CA PHE A 361 -33.56 -1.46 -60.80
C PHE A 361 -33.58 0.05 -61.12
N CYS A 362 -34.75 0.70 -61.04
CA CYS A 362 -34.98 2.08 -61.45
C CYS A 362 -34.46 2.36 -62.87
N CYS A 363 -34.79 1.49 -63.82
CA CYS A 363 -34.30 1.58 -65.21
C CYS A 363 -35.38 1.25 -66.23
N SER A 364 -35.12 1.56 -67.51
CA SER A 364 -36.10 1.30 -68.58
C SER A 364 -36.25 -0.19 -68.89
N ASN A 365 -37.43 -0.59 -69.39
CA ASN A 365 -37.67 -1.95 -69.90
C ASN A 365 -36.65 -2.38 -70.95
N GLN A 366 -36.09 -1.45 -71.72
CA GLN A 366 -35.02 -1.72 -72.67
C GLN A 366 -33.69 -2.09 -71.99
N ALA A 367 -33.36 -1.46 -70.85
CA ALA A 367 -32.19 -1.81 -70.05
C ALA A 367 -32.33 -3.21 -69.43
N ILE A 368 -33.53 -3.55 -68.92
CA ILE A 368 -33.83 -4.90 -68.41
C ILE A 368 -33.68 -5.96 -69.51
N ARG A 369 -34.21 -5.71 -70.72
CA ARG A 369 -33.99 -6.59 -71.89
C ARG A 369 -32.51 -6.76 -72.23
N SER A 370 -31.69 -5.71 -72.07
CA SER A 370 -30.24 -5.80 -72.28
C SER A 370 -29.58 -6.70 -71.23
N ILE A 371 -29.96 -6.60 -69.95
CA ILE A 371 -29.46 -7.48 -68.88
C ILE A 371 -29.85 -8.93 -69.17
N LYS A 372 -31.11 -9.19 -69.52
CA LYS A 372 -31.61 -10.50 -69.91
C LYS A 372 -30.83 -11.09 -71.09
N SER A 373 -30.57 -10.30 -72.14
CA SER A 373 -29.81 -10.73 -73.31
C SER A 373 -28.33 -11.03 -72.99
N ARG A 374 -27.72 -10.32 -72.04
CA ARG A 374 -26.35 -10.61 -71.58
C ARG A 374 -26.32 -11.89 -70.73
N LEU A 375 -27.32 -12.09 -69.87
CA LEU A 375 -27.50 -13.28 -69.07
C LEU A 375 -27.74 -14.53 -69.92
N SER A 376 -28.57 -14.44 -70.95
CA SER A 376 -28.89 -15.59 -71.82
C SER A 376 -27.69 -16.10 -72.62
N LYS A 377 -26.64 -15.28 -72.77
CA LYS A 377 -25.35 -15.72 -73.35
C LYS A 377 -24.48 -16.48 -72.35
N LYS A 378 -24.72 -16.31 -71.04
CA LYS A 378 -23.94 -16.91 -69.95
C LYS A 378 -24.57 -18.18 -69.42
N MET A 379 -25.90 -18.19 -69.28
CA MET A 379 -26.66 -19.26 -68.64
C MET A 379 -28.05 -19.38 -69.27
N ASP A 380 -28.61 -20.59 -69.25
CA ASP A 380 -30.00 -20.80 -69.61
C ASP A 380 -30.92 -20.24 -68.52
N ILE A 381 -31.59 -19.13 -68.82
CA ILE A 381 -32.51 -18.43 -67.91
C ILE A 381 -33.72 -19.32 -67.58
N GLY A 382 -34.06 -20.29 -68.43
CA GLY A 382 -35.12 -21.27 -68.16
C GLY A 382 -34.86 -22.10 -66.90
N MET A 383 -33.59 -22.36 -66.58
CA MET A 383 -33.18 -23.12 -65.38
C MET A 383 -33.54 -22.40 -64.07
N LEU A 384 -33.69 -21.07 -64.09
CA LEU A 384 -34.01 -20.28 -62.89
C LEU A 384 -35.48 -20.44 -62.45
N ARG A 385 -36.35 -20.94 -63.33
CA ARG A 385 -37.80 -21.06 -63.10
C ARG A 385 -38.24 -22.43 -62.55
N PHE A 386 -37.31 -23.35 -62.29
CA PHE A 386 -37.61 -24.76 -62.06
C PHE A 386 -38.06 -25.16 -60.64
N ASN A 387 -38.31 -24.23 -59.71
CA ASN A 387 -38.66 -24.61 -58.33
C ASN A 387 -39.80 -23.80 -57.66
N THR A 388 -40.75 -23.25 -58.41
CA THR A 388 -41.91 -22.57 -57.83
C THR A 388 -43.09 -23.50 -57.52
N ASN A 389 -42.84 -24.73 -57.07
CA ASN A 389 -43.88 -25.63 -56.55
C ASN A 389 -43.39 -26.32 -55.27
N HIS A 390 -43.35 -25.58 -54.16
CA HIS A 390 -43.65 -26.10 -52.82
C HIS A 390 -44.16 -24.98 -51.92
#